data_AF-A0A959DHS5-F1
#
_entry.id   AF-A0A959DHS5-F1
#
_cell.length_a   1.000
_cell.length_b   1.000
_cell.length_c   1.000
_cell.angle_alpha   90.00
_cell.angle_beta   90.00
_cell.angle_gamma   90.00
#
_symmetry.space_group_name_H-M   'P 1'
#
loop_
_entity.id
_entity.type
_entity.pdbx_description
1 polymer ?
#
loop_
_entity_poly.entity_id
_entity_poly.type
_entity_poly.pdbx_seq_one_letter_code
_entity_poly.pdbx_strand_id
1 'polypeptide(L)'
;MMNTKNCTPPLKGPEPAVSEVARKAIREGLISARNPAAIFFGLPEYRQRLLALSEAFPQPALNAVAVKANPLIKMLRVAAGLGFGAECASCNELIIAQKAGFPAERIVFDSPVKTDREIRFALREKMHINADNAQELELICRLIESGLPCREGSIGLRINPGLPLNEYNRRFSAEERNNITGMSSSKFGMLLDQAKALLVQNTGLSSVLAGLHVHIGSQKSPVGMLIKGIKKAVDLAEYLNRSHNYQIHTFDIGGGLPVQYTDADEAISFRGFSDLLYSEVPLLRKYRVITEFG
;
A
#
# COMPACT_ATOMS: atom_id res chain seq x y z
N MET A 1 56.23 14.82 -8.88
CA MET A 1 55.52 13.53 -8.99
C MET A 1 54.03 13.83 -9.07
N MET A 2 53.43 13.65 -10.25
CA MET A 2 52.00 13.88 -10.47
C MET A 2 51.20 12.80 -9.73
N ASN A 3 50.33 13.26 -8.83
CA ASN A 3 49.41 12.42 -8.07
C ASN A 3 48.34 11.89 -9.04
N THR A 4 48.35 10.59 -9.31
CA THR A 4 47.39 9.92 -10.18
C THR A 4 46.01 9.95 -9.54
N LYS A 5 45.22 10.87 -10.08
CA LYS A 5 43.75 10.93 -10.09
C LYS A 5 43.07 9.63 -9.72
N ASN A 6 42.24 9.72 -8.68
CA ASN A 6 40.95 9.06 -8.50
C ASN A 6 40.40 8.50 -9.82
N CYS A 7 40.64 7.21 -10.07
CA CYS A 7 39.87 6.46 -11.03
C CYS A 7 38.51 6.18 -10.37
N THR A 8 37.47 6.86 -10.84
CA THR A 8 36.09 6.43 -10.62
C THR A 8 36.04 4.93 -10.98
N PRO A 9 35.57 4.04 -10.10
CA PRO A 9 35.46 2.63 -10.48
C PRO A 9 34.63 2.56 -11.77
N PRO A 10 35.01 1.69 -12.73
CA PRO A 10 34.23 1.51 -13.93
C PRO A 10 32.79 1.21 -13.51
N LEU A 11 31.82 1.88 -14.14
CA LEU A 11 30.42 1.51 -14.03
C LEU A 11 30.35 0.01 -14.25
N LYS A 12 29.99 -0.76 -13.20
CA LYS A 12 29.77 -2.20 -13.35
C LYS A 12 28.81 -2.34 -14.52
N GLY A 13 29.24 -3.01 -15.58
CA GLY A 13 28.37 -3.29 -16.72
C GLY A 13 27.09 -3.96 -16.24
N PRO A 14 25.96 -3.79 -16.96
CA PRO A 14 24.71 -4.41 -16.57
C PRO A 14 24.92 -5.91 -16.36
N GLU A 15 24.28 -6.47 -15.32
CA GLU A 15 24.39 -7.90 -14.98
C GLU A 15 24.30 -8.79 -16.25
N PRO A 16 25.04 -9.91 -16.33
CA PRO A 16 25.14 -10.72 -17.55
C PRO A 16 23.79 -11.03 -18.22
N ALA A 17 22.75 -11.29 -17.41
CA ALA A 17 21.39 -11.52 -17.88
C ALA A 17 20.75 -10.29 -18.56
N VAL A 18 20.93 -9.09 -17.98
CA VAL A 18 20.44 -7.83 -18.56
C VAL A 18 21.15 -7.53 -19.89
N SER A 19 22.46 -7.77 -19.94
CA SER A 19 23.27 -7.64 -21.15
C SER A 19 22.79 -8.58 -22.27
N GLU A 20 22.43 -9.82 -21.92
CA GLU A 20 21.94 -10.81 -22.89
C GLU A 20 20.58 -10.42 -23.48
N VAL A 21 19.63 -10.05 -22.61
CA VAL A 21 18.27 -9.65 -23.02
C VAL A 21 18.32 -8.40 -23.90
N ALA A 22 19.12 -7.40 -23.55
CA ALA A 22 19.29 -6.19 -24.35
C ALA A 22 19.87 -6.49 -25.74
N ARG A 23 20.91 -7.34 -25.82
CA ARG A 23 21.48 -7.77 -27.10
C ARG A 23 20.47 -8.53 -27.96
N LYS A 24 19.66 -9.40 -27.35
CA LYS A 24 18.57 -10.10 -28.04
C LYS A 24 17.55 -9.11 -28.60
N ALA A 25 17.11 -8.14 -27.80
CA ALA A 25 16.16 -7.11 -28.23
C ALA A 25 16.67 -6.27 -29.40
N ILE A 26 17.97 -5.94 -29.44
CA ILE A 26 18.60 -5.27 -30.59
C ILE A 26 18.59 -6.16 -31.83
N ARG A 27 18.98 -7.43 -31.70
CA ARG A 27 18.98 -8.39 -32.83
C ARG A 27 17.58 -8.61 -33.41
N GLU A 28 16.56 -8.63 -32.55
CA GLU A 28 15.15 -8.79 -32.95
C GLU A 28 14.51 -7.47 -33.42
N GLY A 29 15.26 -6.36 -33.45
CA GLY A 29 14.77 -5.06 -33.90
C GLY A 29 13.79 -4.37 -32.95
N LEU A 30 13.59 -4.91 -31.74
CA LEU A 30 12.76 -4.29 -30.69
C LEU A 30 13.38 -2.99 -30.18
N ILE A 31 14.72 -2.95 -30.13
CA ILE A 31 15.50 -1.72 -29.94
C ILE A 31 16.15 -1.37 -31.28
N SER A 32 15.88 -0.16 -31.77
CA SER A 32 16.41 0.35 -33.04
C SER A 32 16.60 1.86 -32.98
N ALA A 33 17.18 2.47 -34.02
CA ALA A 33 17.26 3.94 -34.10
C ALA A 33 15.87 4.62 -34.03
N ARG A 34 14.79 3.93 -34.46
CA ARG A 34 13.41 4.43 -34.36
C ARG A 34 12.77 4.15 -33.00
N ASN A 35 13.18 3.07 -32.33
CA ASN A 35 12.74 2.68 -30.99
C ASN A 35 13.97 2.55 -30.08
N PRO A 36 14.57 3.65 -29.63
CA PRO A 36 15.92 3.63 -29.04
C PRO A 36 15.97 3.09 -27.60
N ALA A 37 14.81 2.84 -26.99
CA ALA A 37 14.71 2.45 -25.59
C ALA A 37 13.69 1.33 -25.38
N ALA A 38 13.97 0.47 -24.40
CA ALA A 38 13.06 -0.56 -23.92
C ALA A 38 13.14 -0.65 -22.39
N ILE A 39 12.04 -1.06 -21.76
CA ILE A 39 11.97 -1.41 -20.34
C ILE A 39 11.81 -2.93 -20.25
N PHE A 40 12.69 -3.58 -19.51
CA PHE A 40 12.66 -5.02 -19.30
C PHE A 40 12.13 -5.34 -17.90
N PHE A 41 11.27 -6.35 -17.81
CA PHE A 41 10.72 -6.83 -16.54
C PHE A 41 11.21 -8.26 -16.29
N GLY A 42 11.94 -8.44 -15.19
CA GLY A 42 12.34 -9.75 -14.69
C GLY A 42 11.15 -10.48 -14.06
N LEU A 43 10.44 -11.28 -14.85
CA LEU A 43 9.29 -12.05 -14.36
C LEU A 43 9.66 -13.09 -13.28
N PRO A 44 10.79 -13.81 -13.37
CA PRO A 44 11.22 -14.72 -12.30
C PRO A 44 11.42 -13.98 -10.97
N GLU A 45 12.12 -12.84 -10.99
CA GLU A 45 12.42 -12.02 -9.81
C GLU A 45 11.15 -11.40 -9.25
N TYR A 46 10.23 -10.97 -10.11
CA TYR A 46 8.92 -10.47 -9.69
C TYR A 46 8.11 -11.56 -8.98
N ARG A 47 8.04 -12.78 -9.54
CA ARG A 47 7.37 -13.92 -8.90
C ARG A 47 8.01 -14.26 -7.56
N GLN A 48 9.33 -14.26 -7.47
CA GLN A 48 10.05 -14.53 -6.22
C GLN A 48 9.70 -13.50 -5.14
N ARG A 49 9.63 -12.20 -5.49
CA ARG A 49 9.21 -11.15 -4.55
C ARG A 49 7.78 -11.33 -4.07
N LEU A 50 6.85 -11.71 -4.96
CA LEU A 50 5.47 -12.02 -4.59
C LEU A 50 5.40 -13.22 -3.63
N LEU A 51 6.15 -14.29 -3.91
CA LEU A 51 6.20 -15.46 -3.01
C LEU A 51 6.77 -15.08 -1.64
N ALA A 52 7.86 -14.31 -1.60
CA ALA A 52 8.45 -13.83 -0.34
C ALA A 52 7.48 -12.97 0.47
N LEU A 53 6.66 -12.13 -0.19
CA LEU A 53 5.60 -11.36 0.47
C LEU A 53 4.50 -12.29 1.03
N SER A 54 4.07 -13.28 0.26
CA SER A 54 3.08 -14.28 0.71
C SER A 54 3.58 -15.09 1.91
N GLU A 55 4.87 -15.41 1.97
CA GLU A 55 5.48 -16.11 3.10
C GLU A 55 5.59 -15.23 4.35
N ALA A 56 5.89 -13.94 4.18
CA ALA A 56 5.99 -12.98 5.28
C ALA A 56 4.61 -12.63 5.87
N PHE A 57 3.59 -12.57 5.03
CA PHE A 57 2.20 -12.30 5.39
C PHE A 57 1.29 -13.41 4.84
N PRO A 58 1.25 -14.58 5.49
CA PRO A 58 0.44 -15.70 5.03
C PRO A 58 -1.06 -15.47 5.28
N GLN A 59 -1.88 -16.35 4.69
CA GLN A 59 -3.32 -16.38 4.97
C GLN A 59 -3.58 -16.43 6.49
N PRO A 60 -4.57 -15.68 7.02
CA PRO A 60 -5.68 -15.04 6.29
C PRO A 60 -5.38 -13.63 5.73
N ALA A 61 -4.12 -13.18 5.68
CA ALA A 61 -3.79 -11.88 5.12
C ALA A 61 -4.15 -11.76 3.63
N LEU A 62 -4.52 -10.54 3.22
CA LEU A 62 -4.65 -10.17 1.81
C LEU A 62 -3.44 -9.34 1.39
N ASN A 63 -2.57 -9.92 0.59
CA ASN A 63 -1.47 -9.16 -0.02
C ASN A 63 -1.97 -8.57 -1.34
N ALA A 64 -2.08 -7.24 -1.39
CA ALA A 64 -2.49 -6.49 -2.57
C ALA A 64 -1.27 -5.77 -3.19
N VAL A 65 -1.17 -5.83 -4.51
CA VAL A 65 -0.16 -5.04 -5.24
C VAL A 65 -0.71 -3.66 -5.56
N ALA A 66 0.06 -2.61 -5.32
CA ALA A 66 -0.33 -1.25 -5.66
C ALA A 66 -0.29 -1.04 -7.18
N VAL A 67 -1.45 -0.87 -7.83
CA VAL A 67 -1.54 -0.78 -9.31
C VAL A 67 -0.72 0.39 -9.86
N LYS A 68 -0.66 1.50 -9.12
CA LYS A 68 0.14 2.69 -9.46
C LYS A 68 1.64 2.41 -9.64
N ALA A 69 2.18 1.34 -9.04
CA ALA A 69 3.59 0.98 -9.16
C ALA A 69 3.91 0.38 -10.54
N ASN A 70 3.00 -0.44 -11.08
CA ASN A 70 3.12 -0.99 -12.43
C ASN A 70 1.74 -1.38 -13.01
N PRO A 71 1.08 -0.49 -13.77
CA PRO A 71 -0.28 -0.71 -14.26
C PRO A 71 -0.35 -1.64 -15.49
N LEU A 72 0.77 -2.25 -15.91
CA LEU A 72 0.76 -3.15 -17.05
C LEU A 72 -0.03 -4.42 -16.72
N ILE A 73 -1.16 -4.61 -17.42
CA ILE A 73 -2.06 -5.77 -17.25
C ILE A 73 -1.30 -7.11 -17.24
N LYS A 74 -0.26 -7.26 -18.06
CA LYS A 74 0.56 -8.49 -18.10
C LYS A 74 1.32 -8.74 -16.80
N MET A 75 1.84 -7.69 -16.15
CA MET A 75 2.51 -7.79 -14.85
C MET A 75 1.50 -8.10 -13.75
N LEU A 76 0.41 -7.35 -13.72
CA LEU A 76 -0.68 -7.53 -12.77
C LEU A 76 -1.29 -8.94 -12.84
N ARG A 77 -1.43 -9.53 -14.04
CA ARG A 77 -1.92 -10.90 -14.22
C ARG A 77 -1.04 -11.95 -13.55
N VAL A 78 0.27 -11.71 -13.42
CA VAL A 78 1.17 -12.61 -12.68
C VAL A 78 0.82 -12.61 -11.20
N ALA A 79 0.59 -11.44 -10.60
CA ALA A 79 0.16 -11.34 -9.21
C ALA A 79 -1.24 -11.94 -9.00
N ALA A 80 -2.21 -11.63 -9.86
CA ALA A 80 -3.55 -12.21 -9.81
C ALA A 80 -3.51 -13.75 -9.88
N GLY A 81 -2.69 -14.32 -10.75
CA GLY A 81 -2.50 -15.78 -10.88
C GLY A 81 -1.87 -16.45 -9.66
N LEU A 82 -1.22 -15.70 -8.78
CA LEU A 82 -0.69 -16.16 -7.49
C LEU A 82 -1.64 -15.89 -6.32
N GLY A 83 -2.85 -15.39 -6.59
CA GLY A 83 -3.87 -15.13 -5.58
C GLY A 83 -3.71 -13.80 -4.84
N PHE A 84 -2.93 -12.86 -5.35
CA PHE A 84 -2.85 -11.51 -4.78
C PHE A 84 -4.15 -10.72 -4.99
N GLY A 85 -4.31 -9.67 -4.20
CA GLY A 85 -5.25 -8.58 -4.44
C GLY A 85 -4.62 -7.42 -5.24
N ALA A 86 -5.39 -6.36 -5.44
CA ALA A 86 -4.93 -5.13 -6.05
C ALA A 86 -5.38 -3.90 -5.26
N GLU A 87 -4.45 -3.01 -4.92
CA GLU A 87 -4.76 -1.69 -4.38
C GLU A 87 -4.91 -0.71 -5.55
N CYS A 88 -6.03 -0.01 -5.58
CA CYS A 88 -6.39 0.95 -6.61
C CYS A 88 -6.68 2.30 -5.97
N ALA A 89 -6.17 3.37 -6.56
CA ALA A 89 -6.41 4.76 -6.14
C ALA A 89 -7.33 5.52 -7.11
N SER A 90 -7.82 4.87 -8.19
CA SER A 90 -8.77 5.47 -9.15
C SER A 90 -9.65 4.44 -9.84
N CYS A 91 -10.77 4.86 -10.43
CA CYS A 91 -11.61 3.98 -11.26
C CYS A 91 -10.88 3.36 -12.45
N ASN A 92 -9.93 4.08 -13.07
CA ASN A 92 -9.17 3.51 -14.18
C ASN A 92 -8.31 2.34 -13.71
N GLU A 93 -7.77 2.42 -12.49
CA GLU A 93 -7.03 1.32 -11.88
C GLU A 93 -7.96 0.15 -11.52
N LEU A 94 -9.18 0.41 -11.04
CA LEU A 94 -10.18 -0.64 -10.83
C LEU A 94 -10.45 -1.42 -12.13
N ILE A 95 -10.63 -0.72 -13.25
CA ILE A 95 -10.83 -1.34 -14.57
C ILE A 95 -9.59 -2.14 -15.00
N ILE A 96 -8.39 -1.60 -14.78
CA ILE A 96 -7.13 -2.30 -15.09
C ILE A 96 -7.00 -3.57 -14.25
N ALA A 97 -7.32 -3.52 -12.95
CA ALA A 97 -7.27 -4.66 -12.04
C ALA A 97 -8.27 -5.74 -12.45
N GLN A 98 -9.52 -5.38 -12.76
CA GLN A 98 -10.51 -6.33 -13.28
C GLN A 98 -10.04 -6.97 -14.59
N LYS A 99 -9.47 -6.20 -15.53
CA LYS A 99 -8.90 -6.74 -16.78
C LYS A 99 -7.68 -7.64 -16.58
N ALA A 100 -6.92 -7.41 -15.51
CA ALA A 100 -5.81 -8.27 -15.11
C ALA A 100 -6.27 -9.60 -14.50
N GLY A 101 -7.54 -9.69 -14.08
CA GLY A 101 -8.17 -10.90 -13.55
C GLY A 101 -8.19 -10.96 -12.03
N PHE A 102 -8.03 -9.83 -11.32
CA PHE A 102 -8.22 -9.81 -9.87
C PHE A 102 -9.71 -9.99 -9.53
N PRO A 103 -10.06 -10.91 -8.61
CA PRO A 103 -11.42 -11.00 -8.08
C PRO A 103 -11.80 -9.71 -7.36
N ALA A 104 -13.03 -9.22 -7.56
CA ALA A 104 -13.46 -7.93 -7.03
C ALA A 104 -13.37 -7.86 -5.49
N GLU A 105 -13.63 -8.96 -4.80
CA GLU A 105 -13.51 -9.07 -3.34
C GLU A 105 -12.06 -8.95 -2.81
N ARG A 106 -11.06 -9.06 -3.70
CA ARG A 106 -9.63 -8.87 -3.40
C ARG A 106 -9.09 -7.52 -3.90
N ILE A 107 -9.95 -6.65 -4.42
CA ILE A 107 -9.58 -5.29 -4.80
C ILE A 107 -9.84 -4.36 -3.60
N VAL A 108 -8.86 -3.52 -3.31
CA VAL A 108 -8.85 -2.51 -2.25
C VAL A 108 -8.87 -1.13 -2.92
N PHE A 109 -9.83 -0.28 -2.56
CA PHE A 109 -10.03 1.04 -3.19
C PHE A 109 -9.72 2.20 -2.24
N ASP A 110 -8.61 2.90 -2.52
CA ASP A 110 -7.88 3.76 -1.58
C ASP A 110 -7.66 5.20 -2.08
N SER A 111 -8.65 5.69 -2.84
CA SER A 111 -8.65 7.07 -3.33
C SER A 111 -9.08 8.08 -2.24
N PRO A 112 -8.43 9.25 -2.11
CA PRO A 112 -8.84 10.28 -1.14
C PRO A 112 -10.07 11.10 -1.55
N VAL A 113 -10.55 10.95 -2.79
CA VAL A 113 -11.58 11.80 -3.39
C VAL A 113 -12.61 10.97 -4.18
N LYS A 114 -13.01 9.82 -3.64
CA LYS A 114 -14.01 8.96 -4.29
C LYS A 114 -15.32 9.71 -4.46
N THR A 115 -15.87 9.68 -5.67
CA THR A 115 -17.21 10.21 -5.92
C THR A 115 -18.28 9.20 -5.51
N ASP A 116 -19.52 9.67 -5.29
CA ASP A 116 -20.68 8.80 -5.00
C ASP A 116 -20.83 7.66 -6.02
N ARG A 117 -20.60 7.95 -7.32
CA ARG A 117 -20.65 6.95 -8.39
C ARG A 117 -19.60 5.84 -8.20
N GLU A 118 -18.39 6.21 -7.80
CA GLU A 118 -17.29 5.25 -7.61
C GLU A 118 -17.50 4.40 -6.36
N ILE A 119 -18.00 5.01 -5.28
CA ILE A 119 -18.37 4.30 -4.05
C ILE A 119 -19.48 3.28 -4.32
N ARG A 120 -20.55 3.70 -5.02
CA ARG A 120 -21.64 2.78 -5.39
C ARG A 120 -21.17 1.63 -6.26
N PHE A 121 -20.25 1.90 -7.18
CA PHE A 121 -19.65 0.86 -8.02
C PHE A 121 -18.87 -0.14 -7.15
N ALA A 122 -17.94 0.34 -6.32
CA ALA A 122 -17.12 -0.53 -5.48
C ALA A 122 -17.95 -1.37 -4.49
N LEU A 123 -19.02 -0.79 -3.90
CA LEU A 123 -19.94 -1.52 -3.02
C LEU A 123 -20.68 -2.64 -3.77
N ARG A 124 -21.25 -2.36 -4.95
CA ARG A 124 -21.94 -3.36 -5.78
C ARG A 124 -21.04 -4.53 -6.17
N GLU A 125 -19.79 -4.22 -6.51
CA GLU A 125 -18.77 -5.20 -6.86
C GLU A 125 -18.18 -5.91 -5.63
N LYS A 126 -18.61 -5.55 -4.41
CA LYS A 126 -18.17 -6.16 -3.13
C LYS A 126 -16.67 -5.99 -2.86
N MET A 127 -16.08 -4.90 -3.36
CA MET A 127 -14.69 -4.53 -3.14
C MET A 127 -14.46 -4.08 -1.69
N HIS A 128 -13.19 -4.12 -1.24
CA HIS A 128 -12.80 -3.48 0.01
C HIS A 128 -12.62 -1.98 -0.23
N ILE A 129 -13.19 -1.15 0.65
CA ILE A 129 -13.16 0.32 0.52
C ILE A 129 -12.60 0.89 1.81
N ASN A 130 -11.46 1.57 1.75
CA ASN A 130 -11.02 2.41 2.84
C ASN A 130 -11.54 3.84 2.61
N ALA A 131 -12.52 4.26 3.42
CA ALA A 131 -12.98 5.65 3.45
C ALA A 131 -11.80 6.56 3.84
N ASP A 132 -11.57 7.66 3.13
CA ASP A 132 -10.44 8.54 3.44
C ASP A 132 -10.79 9.57 4.52
N ASN A 133 -12.07 9.92 4.65
CA ASN A 133 -12.56 10.94 5.58
C ASN A 133 -13.98 10.65 6.09
N ALA A 134 -14.44 11.47 7.04
CA ALA A 134 -15.74 11.32 7.68
C ALA A 134 -16.92 11.39 6.71
N GLN A 135 -16.89 12.32 5.75
CA GLN A 135 -17.97 12.51 4.79
C GLN A 135 -18.14 11.29 3.87
N GLU A 136 -17.01 10.70 3.47
CA GLU A 136 -16.99 9.48 2.68
C GLU A 136 -17.52 8.28 3.49
N LEU A 137 -17.10 8.13 4.75
CA LEU A 137 -17.58 7.06 5.63
C LEU A 137 -19.09 7.18 5.86
N GLU A 138 -19.59 8.38 6.17
CA GLU A 138 -21.02 8.64 6.32
C GLU A 138 -21.81 8.34 5.04
N LEU A 139 -21.27 8.68 3.86
CA LEU A 139 -21.89 8.34 2.59
C LEU A 139 -21.94 6.82 2.39
N ILE A 140 -20.86 6.09 2.66
CA ILE A 140 -20.83 4.63 2.59
C ILE A 140 -21.90 4.02 3.51
N CYS A 141 -21.98 4.45 4.76
CA CYS A 141 -22.99 3.99 5.70
C CYS A 141 -24.41 4.23 5.17
N ARG A 142 -24.73 5.44 4.72
CA ARG A 142 -26.05 5.77 4.14
C ARG A 142 -26.39 4.90 2.94
N LEU A 143 -25.42 4.60 2.07
CA LEU A 143 -25.62 3.76 0.90
C LEU A 143 -25.94 2.32 1.29
N ILE A 144 -25.23 1.76 2.27
CA ILE A 144 -25.46 0.41 2.79
C ILE A 144 -26.82 0.33 3.48
N GLU A 145 -27.16 1.31 4.34
CA GLU A 145 -28.47 1.43 5.00
C GLU A 145 -29.62 1.54 4.01
N SER A 146 -29.40 2.18 2.85
CA SER A 146 -30.38 2.25 1.75
C SER A 146 -30.57 0.94 0.98
N GLY A 147 -29.87 -0.13 1.36
CA GLY A 147 -29.98 -1.47 0.77
C GLY A 147 -28.95 -1.78 -0.33
N LEU A 148 -27.91 -0.94 -0.50
CA LEU A 148 -26.84 -1.27 -1.43
C LEU A 148 -26.01 -2.43 -0.86
N PRO A 149 -25.76 -3.52 -1.61
CA PRO A 149 -25.02 -4.65 -1.08
C PRO A 149 -23.58 -4.25 -0.78
N CYS A 150 -23.05 -4.77 0.32
CA CYS A 150 -21.63 -4.71 0.66
C CYS A 150 -21.18 -6.07 1.19
N ARG A 151 -19.88 -6.35 1.12
CA ARG A 151 -19.31 -7.52 1.78
C ARG A 151 -19.06 -7.20 3.25
N GLU A 152 -19.39 -8.12 4.14
CA GLU A 152 -19.07 -7.97 5.55
C GLU A 152 -17.55 -7.81 5.73
N GLY A 153 -17.14 -6.89 6.61
CA GLY A 153 -15.71 -6.69 6.86
C GLY A 153 -14.94 -5.94 5.77
N SER A 154 -15.64 -5.32 4.80
CA SER A 154 -15.01 -4.69 3.63
C SER A 154 -14.87 -3.18 3.71
N ILE A 155 -15.39 -2.54 4.77
CA ILE A 155 -15.32 -1.10 4.95
C ILE A 155 -14.27 -0.77 6.01
N GLY A 156 -13.25 -0.01 5.61
CA GLY A 156 -12.23 0.54 6.48
C GLY A 156 -12.29 2.07 6.55
N LEU A 157 -11.59 2.65 7.51
CA LEU A 157 -11.33 4.09 7.60
C LEU A 157 -9.82 4.32 7.60
N ARG A 158 -9.34 5.21 6.74
CA ARG A 158 -7.94 5.61 6.70
C ARG A 158 -7.62 6.56 7.84
N ILE A 159 -6.67 6.15 8.65
CA ILE A 159 -6.16 6.88 9.81
C ILE A 159 -4.82 7.51 9.45
N ASN A 160 -4.73 8.81 9.69
CA ASN A 160 -3.49 9.54 9.71
C ASN A 160 -2.95 9.57 11.15
N PRO A 161 -1.85 8.87 11.46
CA PRO A 161 -1.32 8.79 12.82
C PRO A 161 -0.72 10.10 13.35
N GLY A 162 -0.66 11.16 12.53
CA GLY A 162 -0.19 12.49 12.92
C GLY A 162 1.26 12.46 13.41
N LEU A 163 2.18 11.92 12.61
CA LEU A 163 3.58 11.85 13.00
C LEU A 163 4.23 13.25 12.99
N PRO A 164 4.95 13.63 14.06
CA PRO A 164 5.31 15.02 14.30
C PRO A 164 6.48 15.50 13.42
N LEU A 165 6.33 16.70 12.83
CA LEU A 165 7.27 17.31 11.87
C LEU A 165 8.73 17.47 12.35
N ASN A 166 8.92 17.59 13.67
CA ASN A 166 10.18 18.00 14.30
C ASN A 166 11.21 16.87 14.45
N GLU A 167 10.80 15.61 14.54
CA GLU A 167 11.72 14.45 14.46
C GLU A 167 12.39 14.35 13.07
N TYR A 168 11.83 15.02 12.04
CA TYR A 168 12.15 14.76 10.62
C TYR A 168 12.72 15.96 9.84
N ASN A 169 12.65 17.18 10.38
CA ASN A 169 13.17 18.39 9.72
C ASN A 169 14.69 18.37 9.43
N ARG A 170 15.49 17.51 10.09
CA ARG A 170 16.94 17.44 9.87
C ARG A 170 17.36 16.44 8.78
N ARG A 171 16.46 15.59 8.28
CA ARG A 171 16.81 14.46 7.40
C ARG A 171 16.17 14.47 6.02
N PHE A 172 15.14 15.30 5.80
CA PHE A 172 14.38 15.31 4.56
C PHE A 172 14.17 16.72 4.02
N SER A 173 14.37 16.89 2.72
CA SER A 173 14.05 18.06 1.92
C SER A 173 12.53 18.34 1.89
N ALA A 174 12.15 19.51 1.39
CA ALA A 174 10.74 19.88 1.23
C ALA A 174 9.96 18.91 0.33
N GLU A 175 10.59 18.40 -0.72
CA GLU A 175 9.96 17.46 -1.66
C GLU A 175 9.74 16.08 -1.02
N GLU A 176 10.70 15.61 -0.24
CA GLU A 176 10.59 14.34 0.49
C GLU A 176 9.49 14.38 1.55
N ARG A 177 9.25 15.53 2.18
CA ARG A 177 8.15 15.72 3.12
C ARG A 177 6.78 15.56 2.45
N ASN A 178 6.61 16.03 1.21
CA ASN A 178 5.32 15.88 0.49
C ASN A 178 4.96 14.41 0.19
N ASN A 179 5.95 13.50 0.22
CA ASN A 179 5.76 12.07 -0.01
C ASN A 179 5.48 11.27 1.28
N ILE A 180 5.42 11.93 2.45
CA ILE A 180 5.04 11.33 3.73
C ILE A 180 3.55 11.56 3.96
N THR A 181 2.77 10.49 3.81
CA THR A 181 1.31 10.55 3.90
C THR A 181 0.77 10.49 5.33
N GLY A 182 1.57 10.05 6.30
CA GLY A 182 1.21 9.98 7.72
C GLY A 182 1.53 11.23 8.54
N MET A 183 1.92 12.34 7.90
CA MET A 183 2.13 13.63 8.57
C MET A 183 0.80 14.31 8.88
N SER A 184 0.76 15.10 9.95
CA SER A 184 -0.46 15.84 10.33
C SER A 184 -0.95 16.84 9.28
N SER A 185 -0.05 17.33 8.41
CA SER A 185 -0.40 18.23 7.30
C SER A 185 -0.82 17.49 6.02
N SER A 186 -0.84 16.15 6.04
CA SER A 186 -1.20 15.37 4.86
C SER A 186 -2.70 15.45 4.59
N LYS A 187 -3.06 15.42 3.30
CA LYS A 187 -4.44 15.40 2.84
C LYS A 187 -5.13 14.04 3.00
N PHE A 188 -4.37 13.00 3.30
CA PHE A 188 -4.84 11.61 3.32
C PHE A 188 -5.25 11.20 4.73
N GLY A 189 -6.43 10.60 4.83
CA GLY A 189 -6.90 10.01 6.07
C GLY A 189 -7.33 11.05 7.12
N MET A 190 -8.07 10.57 8.12
CA MET A 190 -8.43 11.38 9.28
C MET A 190 -7.32 11.37 10.33
N LEU A 191 -6.99 12.54 10.89
CA LEU A 191 -6.07 12.59 12.03
C LEU A 191 -6.60 11.70 13.17
N LEU A 192 -5.70 10.95 13.80
CA LEU A 192 -6.03 9.96 14.82
C LEU A 192 -7.03 10.47 15.88
N ASP A 193 -6.80 11.67 16.40
CA ASP A 193 -7.67 12.26 17.44
C ASP A 193 -9.05 12.66 16.90
N GLN A 194 -9.12 13.13 15.65
CA GLN A 194 -10.38 13.45 14.97
C GLN A 194 -11.18 12.19 14.66
N ALA A 195 -10.52 11.15 14.15
CA ALA A 195 -11.13 9.84 13.92
C ALA A 195 -11.65 9.24 15.23
N LYS A 196 -10.85 9.29 16.29
CA LYS A 196 -11.27 8.83 17.62
C LYS A 196 -12.50 9.59 18.11
N ALA A 197 -12.50 10.92 18.04
CA ALA A 197 -13.64 11.73 18.46
C ALA A 197 -14.91 11.37 17.69
N LEU A 198 -14.83 11.28 16.35
CA LEU A 198 -15.94 10.88 15.49
C LEU A 198 -16.49 9.51 15.87
N LEU A 199 -15.63 8.50 15.96
CA LEU A 199 -16.04 7.11 16.17
C LEU A 199 -16.62 6.87 17.56
N VAL A 200 -16.14 7.60 18.57
CA VAL A 200 -16.73 7.59 19.92
C VAL A 200 -18.10 8.26 19.95
N GLN A 201 -18.27 9.38 19.24
CA GLN A 201 -19.52 10.13 19.23
C GLN A 201 -20.61 9.50 18.36
N ASN A 202 -20.21 8.77 17.32
CA ASN A 202 -21.13 8.20 16.33
C ASN A 202 -21.03 6.67 16.28
N THR A 203 -21.57 6.01 17.31
CA THR A 203 -21.56 4.54 17.41
C THR A 203 -22.41 3.86 16.34
N GLY A 204 -23.28 4.57 15.62
CA GLY A 204 -24.03 4.01 14.48
C GLY A 204 -23.12 3.47 13.38
N LEU A 205 -21.92 4.04 13.23
CA LEU A 205 -20.89 3.61 12.29
C LEU A 205 -20.34 2.21 12.59
N SER A 206 -20.49 1.71 13.82
CA SER A 206 -19.97 0.40 14.27
C SER A 206 -20.58 -0.80 13.53
N SER A 207 -21.77 -0.62 12.94
CA SER A 207 -22.44 -1.65 12.15
C SER A 207 -21.80 -1.88 10.77
N VAL A 208 -21.03 -0.91 10.27
CA VAL A 208 -20.44 -0.90 8.94
C VAL A 208 -18.92 -0.94 9.00
N LEU A 209 -18.30 -0.14 9.86
CA LEU A 209 -16.85 -0.01 9.96
C LEU A 209 -16.23 -1.23 10.62
N ALA A 210 -15.44 -1.98 9.86
CA ALA A 210 -14.82 -3.22 10.29
C ALA A 210 -13.29 -3.24 10.15
N GLY A 211 -12.70 -2.18 9.58
CA GLY A 211 -11.26 -2.08 9.42
C GLY A 211 -10.70 -0.68 9.65
N LEU A 212 -9.40 -0.61 9.92
CA LEU A 212 -8.63 0.63 9.86
C LEU A 212 -7.50 0.47 8.85
N HIS A 213 -7.19 1.54 8.14
CA HIS A 213 -6.09 1.62 7.19
C HIS A 213 -5.07 2.67 7.62
N VAL A 214 -3.79 2.37 7.52
CA VAL A 214 -2.72 3.36 7.61
C VAL A 214 -1.79 3.30 6.40
N HIS A 215 -1.47 4.47 5.84
CA HIS A 215 -0.38 4.62 4.89
C HIS A 215 0.53 5.74 5.38
N ILE A 216 1.76 5.41 5.74
CA ILE A 216 2.62 6.33 6.50
C ILE A 216 3.61 7.06 5.61
N GLY A 217 4.10 6.42 4.54
CA GLY A 217 5.00 7.05 3.59
C GLY A 217 5.51 6.09 2.52
N SER A 218 6.63 6.45 1.90
CA SER A 218 7.23 5.75 0.76
C SER A 218 8.73 5.50 1.02
N GLN A 219 9.47 5.09 -0.03
CA GLN A 219 10.89 4.72 -0.11
C GLN A 219 11.90 5.31 0.90
N LYS A 220 11.66 6.47 1.50
CA LYS A 220 12.57 7.13 2.45
C LYS A 220 12.09 7.13 3.90
N SER A 221 10.94 6.52 4.17
CA SER A 221 10.38 6.40 5.51
C SER A 221 11.11 5.32 6.30
N PRO A 222 11.69 5.64 7.49
CA PRO A 222 12.31 4.64 8.34
C PRO A 222 11.30 3.57 8.75
N VAL A 223 11.70 2.30 8.78
CA VAL A 223 10.82 1.17 9.13
C VAL A 223 10.14 1.38 10.50
N GLY A 224 10.87 1.89 11.49
CA GLY A 224 10.32 2.19 12.81
C GLY A 224 9.18 3.21 12.78
N MET A 225 9.15 4.12 11.79
CA MET A 225 8.07 5.07 11.58
C MET A 225 6.79 4.35 11.12
N LEU A 226 6.92 3.42 10.18
CA LEU A 226 5.81 2.61 9.69
C LEU A 226 5.17 1.84 10.86
N ILE A 227 6.01 1.18 11.66
CA ILE A 227 5.56 0.42 12.83
C ILE A 227 4.88 1.32 13.87
N LYS A 228 5.44 2.50 14.17
CA LYS A 228 4.86 3.45 15.13
C LYS A 228 3.46 3.94 14.69
N GLY A 229 3.26 4.21 13.40
CA GLY A 229 1.95 4.60 12.89
C GLY A 229 0.94 3.46 12.91
N ILE A 230 1.36 2.24 12.53
CA ILE A 230 0.52 1.04 12.64
C ILE A 230 0.10 0.81 14.09
N LYS A 231 1.03 0.88 15.04
CA LYS A 231 0.76 0.70 16.46
C LYS A 231 -0.32 1.66 16.97
N LYS A 232 -0.21 2.95 16.66
CA LYS A 232 -1.21 3.96 17.05
C LYS A 232 -2.62 3.63 16.58
N ALA A 233 -2.75 3.16 15.34
CA ALA A 233 -4.04 2.81 14.79
C ALA A 233 -4.57 1.48 15.35
N VAL A 234 -3.68 0.51 15.65
CA VAL A 234 -4.06 -0.73 16.39
C VAL A 234 -4.57 -0.41 17.78
N ASP A 235 -3.90 0.51 18.49
CA ASP A 235 -4.34 0.95 19.82
C ASP A 235 -5.74 1.61 19.76
N LEU A 236 -6.04 2.37 18.69
CA LEU A 236 -7.38 2.90 18.44
C LEU A 236 -8.41 1.79 18.20
N ALA A 237 -8.10 0.80 17.36
CA ALA A 237 -9.00 -0.34 17.12
C ALA A 237 -9.33 -1.10 18.41
N GLU A 238 -8.32 -1.41 19.22
CA GLU A 238 -8.51 -2.10 20.50
C GLU A 238 -9.32 -1.25 21.50
N TYR A 239 -9.18 0.08 21.47
CA TYR A 239 -9.99 0.98 22.29
C TYR A 239 -11.46 0.97 21.85
N LEU A 240 -11.73 1.08 20.55
CA LEU A 240 -13.09 1.08 20.00
C LEU A 240 -13.80 -0.26 20.22
N ASN A 241 -13.11 -1.37 20.00
CA ASN A 241 -13.67 -2.71 20.20
C ASN A 241 -14.00 -2.98 21.68
N ARG A 242 -13.17 -2.49 22.61
CA ARG A 242 -13.39 -2.70 24.05
C ARG A 242 -14.46 -1.80 24.65
N SER A 243 -14.64 -0.58 24.13
CA SER A 243 -15.41 0.45 24.84
C SER A 243 -16.56 1.06 24.05
N HIS A 244 -16.70 0.78 22.74
CA HIS A 244 -17.64 1.49 21.86
C HIS A 244 -18.41 0.58 20.88
N ASN A 245 -18.53 -0.71 21.18
CA ASN A 245 -19.27 -1.72 20.41
C ASN A 245 -18.81 -1.97 18.97
N TYR A 246 -17.65 -1.46 18.57
CA TYR A 246 -17.06 -1.78 17.28
C TYR A 246 -16.59 -3.24 17.21
N GLN A 247 -16.58 -3.78 16.00
CA GLN A 247 -16.01 -5.10 15.69
C GLN A 247 -14.94 -4.96 14.60
N ILE A 248 -13.96 -4.09 14.84
CA ILE A 248 -12.83 -3.92 13.92
C ILE A 248 -12.00 -5.20 13.96
N HIS A 249 -11.91 -5.89 12.83
CA HIS A 249 -11.21 -7.17 12.71
C HIS A 249 -10.32 -7.23 11.45
N THR A 250 -10.24 -6.13 10.69
CA THR A 250 -9.34 -6.00 9.53
C THR A 250 -8.40 -4.82 9.72
N PHE A 251 -7.14 -5.01 9.37
CA PHE A 251 -6.12 -3.98 9.51
C PHE A 251 -5.31 -3.87 8.24
N ASP A 252 -5.47 -2.76 7.54
CA ASP A 252 -4.70 -2.44 6.36
C ASP A 252 -3.47 -1.63 6.76
N ILE A 253 -2.29 -2.23 6.60
CA ILE A 253 -1.04 -1.59 6.99
C ILE A 253 -0.42 -0.77 5.85
N GLY A 254 -1.11 -0.72 4.71
CA GLY A 254 -0.64 -0.02 3.51
C GLY A 254 0.62 -0.64 2.93
N GLY A 255 1.36 0.18 2.20
CA GLY A 255 2.63 -0.17 1.57
C GLY A 255 3.81 0.68 2.09
N GLY A 256 4.67 1.10 1.17
CA GLY A 256 5.74 2.05 1.47
C GLY A 256 7.04 1.45 2.01
N LEU A 257 7.20 0.13 1.92
CA LEU A 257 8.46 -0.52 2.29
C LEU A 257 9.59 -0.07 1.35
N PRO A 258 10.75 0.34 1.89
CA PRO A 258 11.87 0.78 1.06
C PRO A 258 12.50 -0.39 0.29
N VAL A 259 12.85 -0.14 -0.97
CA VAL A 259 13.67 -1.04 -1.79
C VAL A 259 15.06 -0.45 -2.03
N GLN A 260 16.06 -1.29 -2.26
CA GLN A 260 17.42 -0.81 -2.51
C GLN A 260 17.58 -0.38 -3.97
N TYR A 261 17.78 0.93 -4.22
CA TYR A 261 18.11 1.45 -5.56
C TYR A 261 19.62 1.60 -5.76
N THR A 262 20.34 1.88 -4.67
CA THR A 262 21.78 2.06 -4.61
C THR A 262 22.35 1.33 -3.39
N ASP A 263 23.67 1.11 -3.38
CA ASP A 263 24.35 0.46 -2.25
C ASP A 263 24.22 1.24 -0.92
N ALA A 264 23.85 2.53 -0.99
CA ALA A 264 23.65 3.39 0.17
C ALA A 264 22.22 3.32 0.74
N ASP A 265 21.26 2.73 0.02
CA ASP A 265 19.88 2.64 0.48
C ASP A 265 19.72 1.53 1.51
N GLU A 266 19.13 1.87 2.66
CA GLU A 266 18.67 0.89 3.63
C GLU A 266 17.37 0.25 3.13
N ALA A 267 17.37 -1.08 3.00
CA ALA A 267 16.19 -1.87 2.68
C ALA A 267 16.00 -2.99 3.69
N ILE A 268 14.75 -3.39 3.89
CA ILE A 268 14.40 -4.53 4.74
C ILE A 268 13.63 -5.55 3.89
N SER A 269 13.87 -6.84 4.13
CA SER A 269 13.08 -7.89 3.48
C SER A 269 11.64 -7.88 4.02
N PHE A 270 10.68 -8.40 3.26
CA PHE A 270 9.31 -8.58 3.74
C PHE A 270 9.26 -9.37 5.05
N ARG A 271 10.08 -10.43 5.16
CA ARG A 271 10.18 -11.25 6.37
C ARG A 271 10.74 -10.47 7.56
N GLY A 272 11.82 -9.71 7.34
CA GLY A 272 12.39 -8.86 8.39
C GLY A 272 11.39 -7.81 8.88
N PHE A 273 10.63 -7.21 7.95
CA PHE A 273 9.57 -6.27 8.28
C PHE A 273 8.44 -6.93 9.07
N SER A 274 7.93 -8.08 8.62
CA SER A 274 6.84 -8.79 9.31
C SER A 274 7.24 -9.22 10.71
N ASP A 275 8.45 -9.78 10.87
CA ASP A 275 8.96 -10.23 12.18
C ASP A 275 9.07 -9.05 13.16
N LEU A 276 9.65 -7.93 12.71
CA LEU A 276 9.77 -6.72 13.52
C LEU A 276 8.39 -6.11 13.85
N LEU A 277 7.51 -5.98 12.86
CA LEU A 277 6.16 -5.44 13.03
C LEU A 277 5.38 -6.23 14.08
N TYR A 278 5.37 -7.56 13.96
CA TYR A 278 4.65 -8.40 14.90
C TYR A 278 5.32 -8.52 16.28
N SER A 279 6.63 -8.25 16.37
CA SER A 279 7.31 -8.13 17.67
C SER A 279 6.87 -6.85 18.40
N GLU A 280 6.84 -5.72 17.70
CA GLU A 280 6.54 -4.40 18.28
C GLU A 280 5.04 -4.12 18.46
N VAL A 281 4.20 -4.76 17.65
CA VAL A 281 2.73 -4.63 17.63
C VAL A 281 2.08 -6.02 17.70
N PRO A 282 2.25 -6.75 18.82
CA PRO A 282 1.79 -8.15 18.91
C PRO A 282 0.28 -8.31 18.77
N LEU A 283 -0.50 -7.28 19.13
CA LEU A 283 -1.96 -7.26 19.00
C LEU A 283 -2.42 -7.32 17.54
N LEU A 284 -1.60 -6.92 16.57
CA LEU A 284 -1.92 -6.99 15.14
C LEU A 284 -2.26 -8.42 14.70
N ARG A 285 -1.72 -9.45 15.36
CA ARG A 285 -2.02 -10.87 15.06
C ARG A 285 -3.50 -11.25 15.24
N LYS A 286 -4.29 -10.46 15.96
CA LYS A 286 -5.73 -10.68 16.13
C LYS A 286 -6.53 -10.30 14.88
N TYR A 287 -5.95 -9.52 13.98
CA TYR A 287 -6.64 -8.91 12.85
C TYR A 287 -6.31 -9.64 11.55
N ARG A 288 -7.26 -9.63 10.60
CA ARG A 288 -6.95 -9.92 9.21
C ARG A 288 -6.13 -8.76 8.63
N VAL A 289 -4.87 -9.01 8.26
CA VAL A 289 -4.00 -7.97 7.71
C VAL A 289 -4.21 -7.80 6.20
N ILE A 290 -4.17 -6.56 5.72
CA ILE A 290 -4.03 -6.21 4.30
C ILE A 290 -2.69 -5.50 4.12
N THR A 291 -1.93 -5.86 3.08
CA THR A 291 -0.70 -5.17 2.69
C THR A 291 -0.84 -4.62 1.27
N GLU A 292 -0.20 -3.48 0.98
CA GLU A 292 -0.35 -2.74 -0.30
C GLU A 292 1.01 -2.38 -0.92
N PHE A 293 1.95 -3.32 -0.94
CA PHE A 293 3.29 -3.06 -1.47
C PHE A 293 3.27 -2.91 -3.00
N GLY A 294 4.10 -1.97 -3.50
CA GLY A 294 4.29 -1.72 -4.94
C GLY A 294 5.29 -2.63 -5.61
#